data_AF-A3LZA1-F1
#
_entry.id   AF-A3LZA1-F1
#
_cell.length_a   1.000
_cell.length_b   1.000
_cell.length_c   1.000
_cell.angle_alpha   90.00
_cell.angle_beta   90.00
_cell.angle_gamma   90.00
#
_symmetry.space_group_name_H-M   'P 1'
#
loop_
_entity.id
_entity.type
_entity.pdbx_description
1 polymer ?
#
loop_
_entity_poly.entity_id
_entity_poly.type
_entity_poly.pdbx_seq_one_letter_code
_entity_poly.pdbx_strand_id
1 'polypeptide(L)'
;DKFTFPRTQSDFIEAMVHGTVHNVQPDKINKVYVDSGSKILAMGAVWDYLQIKTEELDLDFDSLDITEVMNRLRGHEKCHGYGPAYPLDLVNQALSDVLDL
;
A
#
# COMPACT_ATOMS: atom_id res chain seq x y z
N ASP A 1 -1.44 -22.06 -8.15
CA ASP A 1 -1.95 -20.68 -8.33
C ASP A 1 -0.94 -19.83 -9.06
N LYS A 2 -1.36 -19.16 -10.14
CA LYS A 2 -0.54 -18.13 -10.78
C LYS A 2 -0.65 -16.88 -9.93
N PHE A 3 0.36 -16.59 -9.12
CA PHE A 3 0.49 -15.27 -8.50
C PHE A 3 0.71 -14.27 -9.64
N THR A 4 -0.37 -13.61 -10.07
CA THR A 4 -0.26 -12.44 -10.93
C THR A 4 0.22 -11.30 -10.07
N PHE A 5 1.40 -10.79 -10.39
CA PHE A 5 1.91 -9.56 -9.78
C PHE A 5 0.89 -8.44 -10.00
N PRO A 6 0.53 -7.67 -8.96
CA PRO A 6 -0.41 -6.57 -9.12
C PRO A 6 0.20 -5.53 -10.05
N ARG A 7 -0.49 -5.24 -11.16
CA ARG A 7 -0.07 -4.24 -12.16
C ARG A 7 -0.88 -2.97 -12.09
N THR A 8 -2.01 -3.03 -11.39
CA THR A 8 -2.91 -1.91 -11.20
C THR A 8 -3.21 -1.72 -9.72
N GLN A 9 -3.65 -0.51 -9.37
CA GLN A 9 -4.14 -0.19 -8.03
C GLN A 9 -5.23 -1.18 -7.58
N SER A 10 -6.13 -1.58 -8.49
CA SER A 10 -7.18 -2.55 -8.21
C SER A 10 -6.61 -3.93 -7.86
N ASP A 11 -5.63 -4.42 -8.64
CA ASP A 11 -4.98 -5.71 -8.36
C ASP A 11 -4.27 -5.70 -7.00
N PHE A 12 -3.60 -4.58 -6.67
CA PHE A 12 -2.94 -4.39 -5.39
C PHE A 12 -3.93 -4.43 -4.24
N ILE A 13 -5.04 -3.67 -4.34
CA ILE A 13 -6.09 -3.66 -3.32
C ILE A 13 -6.68 -5.06 -3.16
N GLU A 14 -7.03 -5.73 -4.26
CA GLU A 14 -7.59 -7.09 -4.24
C GLU A 14 -6.62 -8.07 -3.57
N ALA A 15 -5.34 -8.05 -3.94
CA ALA A 15 -4.31 -8.89 -3.35
C ALA A 15 -4.10 -8.63 -1.85
N MET A 16 -4.27 -7.39 -1.39
CA MET A 16 -4.10 -7.01 0.01
C MET A 16 -5.28 -7.43 0.88
N VAL A 17 -6.51 -7.47 0.34
CA VAL A 17 -7.70 -7.84 1.12
C VAL A 17 -8.16 -9.27 0.92
N HIS A 18 -7.66 -9.96 -0.10
CA HIS A 18 -8.04 -11.34 -0.40
C HIS A 18 -7.85 -12.24 0.83
N GLY A 19 -8.93 -12.93 1.23
CA GLY A 19 -8.93 -13.83 2.38
C GLY A 19 -9.04 -13.13 3.75
N THR A 20 -9.26 -11.82 3.79
CA THR A 20 -9.46 -11.05 5.03
C THR A 20 -10.93 -10.63 5.20
N VAL A 21 -11.30 -10.18 6.40
CA VAL A 21 -12.65 -9.64 6.69
C VAL A 21 -12.83 -8.17 6.30
N HIS A 22 -11.81 -7.57 5.68
CA HIS A 22 -11.79 -6.15 5.43
C HIS A 22 -12.74 -5.75 4.29
N ASN A 23 -13.58 -4.76 4.57
CA ASN A 23 -14.41 -4.14 3.53
C ASN A 23 -13.73 -2.86 3.01
N VAL A 24 -13.51 -2.80 1.71
CA VAL A 24 -12.94 -1.63 1.03
C VAL A 24 -14.07 -0.74 0.57
N GLN A 25 -14.06 0.52 0.99
CA GLN A 25 -15.02 1.52 0.50
C GLN A 25 -14.47 2.17 -0.77
N PRO A 26 -15.10 1.97 -1.95
CA PRO A 26 -14.56 2.44 -3.23
C PRO A 26 -14.32 3.95 -3.26
N ASP A 27 -15.14 4.74 -2.57
CA ASP A 27 -15.02 6.20 -2.49
C ASP A 27 -13.94 6.68 -1.51
N LYS A 28 -13.27 5.77 -0.81
CA LYS A 28 -12.26 6.06 0.23
C LYS A 28 -10.89 5.47 -0.06
N ILE A 29 -10.72 4.68 -1.13
CA ILE A 29 -9.47 3.95 -1.42
C ILE A 29 -8.26 4.87 -1.57
N ASN A 30 -8.44 6.09 -2.09
CA ASN A 30 -7.36 7.08 -2.28
C ASN A 30 -7.28 8.11 -1.15
N LYS A 31 -7.93 7.85 -0.01
CA LYS A 31 -7.98 8.80 1.09
C LYS A 31 -6.64 8.83 1.83
N VAL A 32 -6.16 10.04 2.05
CA VAL A 32 -5.08 10.35 2.97
C VAL A 32 -5.66 11.14 4.13
N TYR A 33 -5.32 10.78 5.36
CA TYR A 33 -5.83 11.47 6.55
C TYR A 33 -4.80 11.45 7.69
N VAL A 34 -5.09 12.18 8.76
CA VAL A 34 -4.25 12.19 9.96
C VAL A 34 -4.98 11.46 11.07
N ASP A 35 -4.28 10.55 11.74
CA ASP A 35 -4.72 9.90 12.97
C ASP A 35 -3.63 10.07 14.03
N SER A 36 -3.99 10.67 15.16
CA SER A 36 -3.08 10.84 16.31
C SER A 36 -1.73 11.49 15.96
N GLY A 37 -1.73 12.40 14.98
CA GLY A 37 -0.53 13.10 14.48
C GLY A 37 0.23 12.38 13.37
N SER A 38 -0.10 11.12 13.08
CA SER A 38 0.50 10.35 11.99
C SER A 38 -0.33 10.47 10.71
N LYS A 39 0.34 10.63 9.57
CA LYS A 39 -0.31 10.55 8.26
C LYS A 39 -0.62 9.08 7.95
N ILE A 40 -1.86 8.79 7.61
CA ILE A 40 -2.37 7.46 7.29
C ILE A 40 -2.89 7.45 5.85
N LEU A 41 -2.53 6.42 5.09
CA LEU A 41 -2.83 6.24 3.67
C LEU A 41 -3.76 5.03 3.51
N ALA A 42 -4.94 5.23 2.94
CA ALA A 42 -5.76 4.12 2.46
C ALA A 42 -5.05 3.36 1.33
N MET A 43 -5.45 2.12 1.05
CA MET A 43 -4.69 1.25 0.14
C MET A 43 -4.43 1.83 -1.26
N GLY A 44 -5.39 2.51 -1.87
CA GLY A 44 -5.16 3.17 -3.16
C GLY A 44 -4.15 4.31 -3.05
N ALA A 45 -4.21 5.08 -1.95
CA ALA A 45 -3.19 6.09 -1.66
C ALA A 45 -1.80 5.48 -1.37
N VAL A 46 -1.72 4.24 -0.86
CA VAL A 46 -0.45 3.52 -0.72
C VAL A 46 0.13 3.19 -2.09
N TRP A 47 -0.69 2.65 -3.01
CA TRP A 47 -0.25 2.38 -4.38
C TRP A 47 0.30 3.64 -5.06
N ASP A 48 -0.47 4.73 -5.04
CA ASP A 48 -0.07 6.00 -5.65
C ASP A 48 1.23 6.53 -5.03
N TYR A 49 1.39 6.36 -3.72
CA TYR A 49 2.59 6.76 -3.00
C TYR A 49 3.83 5.97 -3.43
N LEU A 50 3.71 4.66 -3.61
CA LEU A 50 4.82 3.82 -4.08
C LEU A 50 5.26 4.26 -5.49
N GLN A 51 4.32 4.53 -6.40
CA GLN A 51 4.63 5.03 -7.75
C GLN A 51 5.38 6.35 -7.72
N ILE A 52 4.89 7.32 -6.92
CA ILE A 52 5.55 8.62 -6.76
C ILE A 52 6.97 8.43 -6.22
N LYS A 53 7.15 7.56 -5.23
CA LYS A 53 8.47 7.37 -4.61
C LYS A 53 9.47 6.66 -5.50
N THR A 54 9.04 5.69 -6.30
CA THR A 54 9.93 5.08 -7.30
C THR A 54 10.33 6.11 -8.36
N GLU A 55 9.40 6.96 -8.81
CA GLU A 55 9.68 8.03 -9.78
C GLU A 55 10.67 9.06 -9.20
N GLU A 56 10.50 9.48 -7.94
CA GLU A 56 11.44 10.38 -7.24
C GLU A 56 12.86 9.80 -7.07
N LEU A 57 13.00 8.48 -7.14
CA LEU A 57 14.28 7.76 -7.06
C LEU A 57 14.86 7.43 -8.44
N ASP A 58 14.26 7.93 -9.53
CA ASP A 58 14.60 7.58 -10.92
C ASP A 58 14.56 6.07 -11.20
N LEU A 59 13.67 5.33 -10.52
CA LEU A 59 13.44 3.89 -10.69
C LEU A 59 12.18 3.63 -11.51
N ASP A 60 12.21 2.58 -12.33
CA ASP A 60 11.00 2.05 -12.95
C ASP A 60 10.12 1.40 -11.87
N PHE A 61 8.84 1.76 -11.81
CA PHE A 61 7.92 1.17 -10.85
C PHE A 61 7.79 -0.36 -11.03
N ASP A 62 7.93 -0.86 -12.26
CA ASP A 62 7.92 -2.30 -12.54
C ASP A 62 9.15 -3.03 -11.96
N SER A 63 10.18 -2.31 -11.52
CA SER A 63 11.36 -2.87 -10.85
C SER A 63 11.19 -3.04 -9.34
N LEU A 64 10.17 -2.40 -8.74
CA LEU A 64 9.87 -2.54 -7.31
C LEU A 64 9.25 -3.91 -7.04
N ASP A 65 9.79 -4.66 -6.06
CA ASP A 65 9.15 -5.89 -5.58
C ASP A 65 7.91 -5.56 -4.75
N ILE A 66 6.80 -5.28 -5.44
CA ILE A 66 5.50 -4.98 -4.83
C ILE A 66 5.02 -6.16 -3.97
N THR A 67 5.40 -7.40 -4.28
CA THR A 67 5.00 -8.56 -3.47
C THR A 67 5.62 -8.49 -2.09
N GLU A 68 6.90 -8.15 -2.02
CA GLU A 68 7.59 -7.98 -0.75
C GLU A 68 7.08 -6.76 0.02
N VAL A 69 6.79 -5.64 -0.66
CA VAL A 69 6.12 -4.48 -0.02
C VAL A 69 4.79 -4.91 0.60
N MET A 70 3.95 -5.63 -0.15
CA MET A 70 2.66 -6.15 0.37
C MET A 70 2.86 -7.05 1.59
N ASN A 71 3.85 -7.96 1.57
CA ASN A 71 4.14 -8.86 2.68
C ASN A 71 4.51 -8.10 3.95
N ARG A 72 5.26 -7.01 3.83
CA ARG A 72 5.65 -6.14 4.96
C ARG A 72 4.48 -5.35 5.52
N LEU A 73 3.53 -4.95 4.68
CA LEU A 73 2.36 -4.20 5.10
C LEU A 73 1.29 -5.09 5.76
N ARG A 74 1.04 -6.30 5.24
CA ARG A 74 -0.02 -7.19 5.72
C ARG A 74 0.03 -7.43 7.23
N GLY A 75 -1.13 -7.32 7.89
CA GLY A 75 -1.29 -7.53 9.33
C GLY A 75 -1.01 -6.28 10.17
N HIS A 76 -0.57 -5.19 9.56
CA HIS A 76 -0.31 -3.91 10.22
C HIS A 76 -1.33 -2.83 9.85
N GLU A 77 -2.44 -3.22 9.22
CA GLU A 77 -3.50 -2.30 8.81
C GLU A 77 -4.21 -1.63 9.99
N LYS A 78 -4.47 -0.34 9.85
CA LYS A 78 -5.36 0.44 10.72
C LYS A 78 -6.75 0.55 10.09
N CYS A 79 -7.77 0.17 10.87
CA CYS A 79 -9.16 0.16 10.44
C CYS A 79 -9.96 1.31 11.05
N HIS A 80 -10.08 2.45 10.36
CA HIS A 80 -10.76 3.65 10.88
C HIS A 80 -12.08 3.97 10.17
N GLY A 81 -12.84 2.93 9.77
CA GLY A 81 -14.14 3.10 9.12
C GLY A 81 -14.07 3.56 7.66
N TYR A 82 -12.88 3.72 7.08
CA TYR A 82 -12.64 4.00 5.65
C TYR A 82 -12.07 2.79 4.90
N GLY A 83 -12.02 1.64 5.56
CA GLY A 83 -11.27 0.47 5.12
C GLY A 83 -9.84 0.42 5.67
N PRO A 84 -9.04 -0.56 5.25
CA PRO A 84 -7.66 -0.75 5.70
C PRO A 84 -6.77 0.37 5.19
N ALA A 85 -5.91 0.85 6.08
CA ALA A 85 -5.00 1.94 5.79
C ALA A 85 -3.69 1.75 6.56
N TYR A 86 -2.61 2.34 6.07
CA TYR A 86 -1.28 2.17 6.62
C TYR A 86 -0.68 3.51 7.04
N PRO A 87 -0.03 3.60 8.21
CA PRO A 87 0.78 4.77 8.54
C PRO A 87 1.85 5.02 7.48
N LEU A 88 2.07 6.28 7.12
CA LEU A 88 3.08 6.67 6.14
C LEU A 88 4.46 6.13 6.52
N ASP A 89 4.84 6.20 7.79
CA ASP A 89 6.14 5.74 8.27
C ASP A 89 6.34 4.24 8.04
N LEU A 90 5.27 3.44 8.15
CA LEU A 90 5.32 2.01 7.85
C LEU A 90 5.48 1.76 6.34
N VAL A 91 4.78 2.54 5.50
CA VAL A 91 4.92 2.45 4.03
C VAL A 91 6.34 2.82 3.61
N ASN A 92 6.92 3.86 4.22
CA ASN A 92 8.31 4.25 4.00
C ASN A 92 9.27 3.15 4.41
N GLN A 93 9.10 2.59 5.61
CA GLN A 93 9.96 1.50 6.08
C GLN A 93 9.90 0.31 5.13
N ALA A 94 8.70 -0.11 4.72
CA ALA A 94 8.54 -1.22 3.79
C ALA A 94 9.20 -0.96 2.44
N LEU A 95 9.12 0.28 1.93
CA LEU A 95 9.78 0.67 0.69
C LEU A 95 11.31 0.70 0.82
N SER A 96 11.83 1.32 1.88
CA SER A 96 13.27 1.37 2.17
C SER A 96 13.87 -0.03 2.31
N ASP A 97 13.19 -0.92 3.02
CA ASP A 97 13.66 -2.30 3.20
C ASP A 97 13.70 -3.09 1.88
N VAL A 98 12.78 -2.82 0.96
CA VAL A 98 12.74 -3.51 -0.36
C VAL A 98 13.79 -2.95 -1.32
N LEU A 99 14.09 -1.66 -1.20
CA LEU A 99 15.07 -0.99 -2.05
C LEU A 99 16.49 -0.98 -1.44
N ASP A 100 16.67 -1.59 -0.25
CA ASP A 100 17.93 -1.58 0.52
C ASP A 100 18.50 -0.16 0.72
N LEU A 101 17.63 0.81 1.05
CA LEU A 101 17.95 2.24 1.25
C LEU A 101 18.22 2.66 2.70
#